data_AF-A0A0D0AA07-F1
#
_entry.id   AF-A0A0D0AA07-F1
#
_cell.length_a   1.000
_cell.length_b   1.000
_cell.length_c   1.000
_cell.angle_alpha   90.00
_cell.angle_beta   90.00
_cell.angle_gamma   90.00
#
_symmetry.space_group_name_H-M   'P 1'
#
loop_
_entity.id
_entity.type
_entity.pdbx_description
1 polymer ?
#
loop_
_entity_poly.entity_id
_entity_poly.type
_entity_poly.pdbx_seq_one_letter_code
_entity_poly.pdbx_strand_id
1 'polypeptide(L)'
;MSINGVLQNVKWPELFLTETNDKKVVGENLTKCENQRWIGEYVYDAGMYLGTIMNKDSGDYLSWDEHMNVVMNGSNCWWKLVFMDGCIGFQVPKEASANAIGVFFTLELEDDRSVTLKVQEGDLIQAQLWKAMPF
;
A
#
# COMPACT_ATOMS: atom_id res chain seq x y z
N MET A 1 -9.87 -13.87 0.67
CA MET A 1 -10.18 -12.87 -0.39
C MET A 1 -8.84 -12.31 -0.82
N SER A 2 -8.67 -12.02 -2.11
CA SER A 2 -7.38 -11.60 -2.68
C SER A 2 -7.55 -10.27 -3.39
N ILE A 3 -6.49 -9.46 -3.38
CA ILE A 3 -6.37 -8.29 -4.25
C ILE A 3 -5.86 -8.83 -5.59
N ASN A 4 -6.58 -8.55 -6.67
CA ASN A 4 -6.15 -8.87 -8.02
C ASN A 4 -6.71 -7.81 -8.96
N GLY A 5 -5.86 -6.88 -9.37
CA GLY A 5 -6.25 -5.77 -10.22
C GLY A 5 -5.40 -4.54 -9.94
N VAL A 6 -6.02 -3.36 -9.88
CA VAL A 6 -5.33 -2.08 -9.66
C VAL A 6 -5.76 -1.46 -8.33
N LEU A 7 -4.88 -0.64 -7.75
CA LEU A 7 -5.15 0.09 -6.51
C LEU A 7 -5.33 1.58 -6.82
N GLN A 8 -6.57 2.05 -6.78
CA GLN A 8 -6.93 3.46 -7.01
C GLN A 8 -6.88 4.23 -5.69
N ASN A 9 -6.31 5.43 -5.67
CA ASN A 9 -6.34 6.27 -4.48
C ASN A 9 -7.73 6.89 -4.26
N VAL A 10 -8.17 7.01 -3.01
CA VAL A 10 -9.50 7.57 -2.70
C VAL A 10 -9.53 9.10 -2.80
N LYS A 11 -8.45 9.81 -2.42
CA LYS A 11 -8.38 11.29 -2.53
C LYS A 11 -8.26 11.73 -3.99
N TRP A 12 -7.48 11.00 -4.80
CA TRP A 12 -7.32 11.25 -6.24
C TRP A 12 -7.72 10.02 -7.06
N PRO A 13 -9.01 9.90 -7.42
CA PRO A 13 -9.52 8.73 -8.13
C PRO A 13 -8.92 8.50 -9.53
N GLU A 14 -8.28 9.50 -10.12
CA GLU A 14 -7.56 9.37 -11.38
C GLU A 14 -6.18 8.70 -11.23
N LEU A 15 -5.66 8.61 -10.00
CA LEU A 15 -4.31 8.10 -9.71
C LEU A 15 -4.34 6.68 -9.12
N PHE A 16 -3.43 5.86 -9.63
CA PHE A 16 -3.31 4.43 -9.35
C PHE A 16 -1.89 4.12 -8.87
N LEU A 17 -1.80 3.24 -7.88
CA LEU A 17 -0.52 2.76 -7.37
C LEU A 17 0.25 2.08 -8.51
N THR A 18 1.45 2.59 -8.79
CA THR A 18 2.23 2.20 -9.95
C THR A 18 3.68 1.99 -9.55
N GLU A 19 4.24 0.83 -9.91
CA GLU A 19 5.68 0.60 -9.84
C GLU A 19 6.34 1.21 -11.09
N THR A 20 7.35 2.06 -10.90
CA THR A 20 8.14 2.63 -12.00
C THR A 20 9.29 1.71 -12.39
N ASN A 21 9.87 1.94 -13.58
CA ASN A 21 11.02 1.16 -14.05
C ASN A 21 12.26 1.30 -13.13
N ASP A 22 12.37 2.39 -12.37
CA ASP A 22 13.41 2.60 -11.36
C ASP A 22 13.01 2.09 -9.96
N LYS A 23 12.03 1.19 -9.87
CA LYS A 23 11.58 0.51 -8.63
C LYS A 23 11.03 1.44 -7.56
N LYS A 24 10.56 2.62 -7.96
CA LYS A 24 9.79 3.51 -7.07
C LYS A 24 8.31 3.19 -7.19
N VAL A 25 7.56 3.69 -6.22
CA VAL A 25 6.10 3.58 -6.19
C VAL A 25 5.52 4.99 -6.20
N VAL A 26 4.60 5.22 -7.14
CA VAL A 26 4.00 6.54 -7.39
C VAL A 26 2.51 6.41 -7.70
N GLY A 27 1.79 7.52 -7.66
CA GLY A 27 0.45 7.63 -8.23
C GLY A 27 0.50 8.04 -9.70
N GLU A 28 0.02 7.19 -10.60
CA GLU A 28 -0.05 7.52 -12.03
C GLU A 28 -1.44 7.30 -12.60
N ASN A 29 -1.72 7.98 -13.72
CA ASN A 29 -2.95 7.74 -14.46
C ASN A 29 -3.01 6.28 -14.94
N LEU A 30 -4.21 5.71 -15.03
CA LEU A 30 -4.40 4.35 -15.53
C LEU A 30 -4.03 4.26 -17.01
N THR A 31 -2.93 3.58 -17.32
CA THR A 31 -2.44 3.35 -18.70
C THR A 31 -2.63 1.91 -19.15
N LYS A 32 -3.23 1.05 -18.29
CA LYS A 32 -3.45 -0.38 -18.53
C LYS A 32 -2.15 -1.19 -18.68
N CYS A 33 -1.08 -0.77 -17.99
CA CYS A 33 0.22 -1.46 -18.00
C CYS A 33 0.32 -2.50 -16.86
N GLU A 34 1.13 -3.55 -17.04
CA GLU A 34 1.29 -4.62 -16.03
C GLU A 34 1.90 -4.09 -14.72
N ASN A 35 2.71 -3.03 -14.77
CA ASN A 35 3.30 -2.39 -13.59
C ASN A 35 2.29 -1.65 -12.68
N GLN A 36 1.02 -1.58 -13.08
CA GLN A 36 -0.09 -1.09 -12.25
C GLN A 36 -0.93 -2.23 -11.67
N ARG A 37 -0.65 -3.48 -12.06
CA ARG A 37 -1.39 -4.66 -11.62
C ARG A 37 -0.75 -5.23 -10.36
N TRP A 38 -1.57 -5.41 -9.34
CA TRP A 38 -1.17 -5.88 -8.02
C TRP A 38 -1.91 -7.15 -7.67
N ILE A 39 -1.17 -8.09 -7.10
CA ILE A 39 -1.67 -9.34 -6.54
C ILE A 39 -1.40 -9.29 -5.05
N GLY A 40 -2.43 -9.49 -4.24
CA GLY A 40 -2.31 -9.52 -2.80
C GLY A 40 -3.12 -10.65 -2.19
N GLU A 41 -2.55 -11.23 -1.14
CA GLU A 41 -3.22 -12.22 -0.30
C GLU A 41 -3.29 -11.65 1.10
N TYR A 42 -4.35 -11.99 1.84
CA TYR A 42 -4.42 -11.59 3.23
C TYR A 42 -5.07 -12.65 4.11
N VAL A 43 -4.62 -12.65 5.35
CA VAL A 43 -5.02 -13.57 6.41
C VAL A 43 -5.49 -12.76 7.62
N TYR A 44 -6.28 -13.38 8.48
CA TYR A 44 -6.60 -12.82 9.79
C TYR A 44 -5.79 -13.58 10.83
N ASP A 45 -4.91 -12.87 11.53
CA ASP A 45 -4.03 -13.43 12.55
C ASP A 45 -3.87 -12.46 13.72
N ALA A 46 -3.74 -12.99 14.93
CA ALA A 46 -3.55 -12.21 16.17
C ALA A 46 -4.48 -11.00 16.36
N GLY A 47 -5.71 -11.06 15.84
CA GLY A 47 -6.69 -9.97 15.97
C GLY A 47 -6.59 -8.87 14.90
N MET A 48 -5.79 -9.05 13.85
CA MET A 48 -5.64 -8.11 12.75
C MET A 48 -5.61 -8.79 11.39
N TYR A 49 -5.93 -8.04 10.33
CA TYR A 49 -5.71 -8.51 8.97
C TYR A 49 -4.29 -8.19 8.53
N LEU A 50 -3.57 -9.21 8.07
CA LEU A 50 -2.23 -9.07 7.51
C LEU A 50 -2.28 -9.42 6.03
N GLY A 51 -1.69 -8.61 5.17
CA GLY A 51 -1.66 -8.86 3.74
C GLY A 51 -0.35 -8.51 3.06
N THR A 52 -0.08 -9.21 1.96
CA THR A 52 1.01 -8.92 1.05
C THR A 52 0.47 -8.22 -0.19
N ILE A 53 1.31 -7.40 -0.84
CA ILE A 53 0.98 -6.73 -2.09
C ILE A 53 2.19 -6.86 -3.01
N MET A 54 2.04 -7.63 -4.08
CA MET A 54 3.07 -7.92 -5.06
C MET A 54 2.69 -7.28 -6.39
N ASN A 55 3.63 -6.59 -7.02
CA ASN A 55 3.43 -6.13 -8.39
C ASN A 55 3.50 -7.33 -9.34
N LYS A 56 2.52 -7.44 -10.23
CA LYS A 56 2.39 -8.60 -11.12
C LYS A 56 3.51 -8.67 -12.16
N ASP A 57 4.03 -7.52 -12.60
CA ASP A 57 5.06 -7.44 -13.64
C ASP A 57 6.43 -7.83 -13.07
N SER A 58 6.84 -7.18 -11.98
CA SER A 58 8.15 -7.42 -11.39
C SER A 58 8.24 -8.66 -10.51
N GLY A 59 7.11 -9.05 -9.89
CA GLY A 59 7.11 -10.04 -8.81
C GLY A 59 7.64 -9.50 -7.47
N ASP A 60 7.97 -8.21 -7.39
CA ASP A 60 8.43 -7.58 -6.15
C ASP A 60 7.23 -7.15 -5.30
N TYR A 61 7.43 -7.20 -3.98
CA TYR A 61 6.46 -6.79 -2.98
C TYR A 61 6.62 -5.32 -2.63
N LEU A 62 5.49 -4.62 -2.52
CA LEU A 62 5.41 -3.32 -1.86
C LEU A 62 5.81 -3.51 -0.40
N SER A 63 6.84 -2.79 0.04
CA SER A 63 7.48 -2.94 1.35
C SER A 63 7.95 -1.57 1.86
N TRP A 64 8.59 -1.59 3.01
CA TRP A 64 9.35 -0.46 3.56
C TRP A 64 10.78 -0.87 3.92
N ASP A 65 11.67 0.11 4.02
CA ASP A 65 13.04 -0.05 4.54
C ASP A 65 13.16 0.33 6.04
N GLU A 66 14.36 0.24 6.60
CA GLU A 66 14.64 0.59 8.01
C GLU A 66 14.38 2.06 8.36
N HIS A 67 14.31 2.92 7.35
CA HIS A 67 14.04 4.36 7.47
C HIS A 67 12.57 4.71 7.19
N MET A 68 11.69 3.70 7.04
CA MET A 68 10.29 3.85 6.69
C MET A 68 10.07 4.53 5.32
N ASN A 69 10.97 4.31 4.36
CA ASN A 69 10.70 4.66 2.97
C ASN A 69 9.95 3.52 2.28
N VAL A 70 9.05 3.86 1.36
CA VAL A 70 8.38 2.88 0.49
C VAL A 70 9.39 2.33 -0.51
N VAL A 71 9.48 1.00 -0.60
CA VAL A 71 10.41 0.30 -1.51
C VAL A 71 9.73 -0.91 -2.14
N MET A 72 10.28 -1.38 -3.25
CA MET A 72 9.93 -2.68 -3.84
C MET A 72 10.98 -3.71 -3.42
N ASN A 73 10.55 -4.85 -2.88
CA ASN A 73 11.43 -5.90 -2.36
C ASN A 73 11.03 -7.27 -2.91
N GLY A 74 11.99 -8.08 -3.37
CA GLY A 74 11.72 -9.44 -3.87
C GLY A 74 11.27 -10.44 -2.79
N SER A 75 11.30 -10.07 -1.50
CA SER A 75 10.77 -10.87 -0.39
C SER A 75 9.44 -10.33 0.13
N ASN A 76 8.59 -11.26 0.54
CA ASN A 76 7.24 -10.98 1.04
C ASN A 76 7.30 -10.02 2.24
N CYS A 77 6.43 -9.00 2.22
CA CYS A 77 6.27 -8.06 3.33
C CYS A 77 4.81 -8.00 3.77
N TRP A 78 4.58 -8.09 5.09
CA TRP A 78 3.24 -8.17 5.68
C TRP A 78 2.77 -6.81 6.17
N TRP A 79 1.81 -6.23 5.46
CA TRP A 79 1.11 -5.03 5.87
C TRP A 79 -0.02 -5.38 6.83
N LYS A 80 -0.22 -4.58 7.87
CA LYS A 80 -1.49 -4.55 8.59
C LYS A 80 -2.52 -3.84 7.71
N LEU A 81 -3.60 -4.55 7.38
CA LEU A 81 -4.69 -4.02 6.56
C LEU A 81 -5.78 -3.44 7.47
N VAL A 82 -6.22 -2.23 7.15
CA VAL A 82 -7.33 -1.56 7.81
C VAL A 82 -8.42 -1.31 6.78
N PHE A 83 -9.61 -1.86 7.00
CA PHE A 83 -10.73 -1.71 6.08
C PHE A 83 -11.66 -0.59 6.55
N MET A 84 -11.97 0.36 5.67
CA MET A 84 -12.86 1.49 5.94
C MET A 84 -13.70 1.77 4.70
N ASP A 85 -15.04 1.68 4.82
CA ASP A 85 -16.00 1.95 3.73
C ASP A 85 -15.67 1.26 2.40
N GLY A 86 -15.25 -0.01 2.47
CA GLY A 86 -14.86 -0.81 1.29
C GLY A 86 -13.50 -0.44 0.69
N CYS A 87 -12.75 0.45 1.33
CA CYS A 87 -11.37 0.83 0.99
C CYS A 87 -10.38 0.19 1.97
N ILE A 88 -9.10 0.20 1.60
CA ILE A 88 -8.01 -0.46 2.31
C ILE A 88 -6.93 0.57 2.65
N GLY A 89 -6.56 0.66 3.92
CA GLY A 89 -5.32 1.29 4.37
C GLY A 89 -4.23 0.26 4.61
N PHE A 90 -3.01 0.55 4.16
CA PHE A 90 -1.84 -0.31 4.35
C PHE A 90 -0.95 0.29 5.44
N GLN A 91 -0.87 -0.39 6.59
CA GLN A 91 -0.08 0.07 7.73
C GLN A 91 1.11 -0.85 7.99
N VAL A 92 2.23 -0.25 8.38
CA VAL A 92 3.37 -0.98 8.94
C VAL A 92 2.94 -1.61 10.27
N PRO A 93 3.13 -2.93 10.48
CA PRO A 93 2.85 -3.56 11.76
C PRO A 93 3.65 -2.92 12.89
N LYS A 94 3.05 -2.87 14.09
CA LYS A 94 3.62 -2.15 15.23
C LYS A 94 5.00 -2.68 15.62
N GLU A 95 5.20 -3.98 15.49
CA GLU A 95 6.46 -4.67 15.80
C GLU A 95 7.60 -4.27 14.85
N ALA A 96 7.26 -3.86 13.63
CA ALA A 96 8.20 -3.39 12.62
C ALA A 96 8.40 -1.86 12.68
N SER A 97 7.45 -1.11 13.21
CA SER A 97 7.62 0.31 13.51
C SER A 97 8.41 0.46 14.82
N ALA A 98 9.64 0.97 14.79
CA ALA A 98 10.47 1.19 15.99
C ALA A 98 9.94 2.27 16.96
N ASN A 99 8.65 2.61 16.89
CA ASN A 99 8.04 3.79 17.50
C ASN A 99 7.14 3.47 18.70
N ALA A 100 6.85 4.52 19.47
CA ALA A 100 6.03 4.48 20.67
C ALA A 100 4.65 3.83 20.44
N ILE A 101 4.09 3.29 21.53
CA ILE A 101 2.77 2.65 21.54
C ILE A 101 1.72 3.61 20.96
N GLY A 102 1.11 3.21 19.84
CA GLY A 102 -0.03 3.92 19.25
C GLY A 102 0.28 4.70 17.97
N VAL A 103 1.51 4.67 17.47
CA VAL A 103 1.88 5.26 16.18
C VAL A 103 1.98 4.18 15.11
N PHE A 104 1.25 4.36 14.00
CA PHE A 104 1.39 3.52 12.80
C PHE A 104 1.91 4.36 11.64
N PHE A 105 2.77 3.78 10.81
CA PHE A 105 3.08 4.35 9.51
C PHE A 105 2.11 3.79 8.48
N THR A 106 1.47 4.66 7.72
CA THR A 106 0.46 4.29 6.73
C THR A 106 0.88 4.76 5.35
N LEU A 107 0.67 3.91 4.35
CA LEU A 107 0.90 4.22 2.93
C LEU A 107 -0.02 5.36 2.47
N GLU A 108 0.57 6.46 2.04
CA GLU A 108 -0.11 7.68 1.63
C GLU A 108 0.34 8.10 0.23
N LEU A 109 -0.60 8.56 -0.60
CA LEU A 109 -0.29 9.31 -1.81
C LEU A 109 -0.19 10.80 -1.46
N GLU A 110 0.85 11.48 -1.93
CA GLU A 110 1.01 12.92 -1.76
C GLU A 110 0.57 13.69 -3.01
N ASP A 111 0.36 15.01 -2.84
CA ASP A 111 -0.10 15.91 -3.92
C ASP A 111 0.88 15.95 -5.12
N ASP A 112 2.17 15.66 -4.88
CA ASP A 112 3.22 15.56 -5.90
C ASP A 112 3.30 14.18 -6.57
N ARG A 113 2.34 13.30 -6.26
CA ARG A 113 2.21 11.91 -6.72
C ARG A 113 3.21 10.93 -6.12
N SER A 114 4.06 11.37 -5.19
CA SER A 114 4.90 10.44 -4.45
C SER A 114 4.06 9.56 -3.52
N VAL A 115 4.46 8.30 -3.36
CA VAL A 115 3.85 7.39 -2.39
C VAL A 115 4.81 7.23 -1.23
N THR A 116 4.39 7.63 -0.04
CA THR A 116 5.24 7.68 1.15
C THR A 116 4.57 6.97 2.32
N LEU A 117 5.33 6.78 3.41
CA LEU A 117 4.78 6.36 4.69
C LEU A 117 4.63 7.57 5.59
N LYS A 118 3.40 7.86 6.04
CA LYS A 118 3.12 8.93 7.00
C LYS A 118 2.74 8.36 8.35
N VAL A 119 3.17 9.05 9.40
CA VAL A 119 2.71 8.84 10.77
C VAL A 119 1.21 9.08 10.81
N GLN A 120 0.46 8.10 11.30
CA GLN A 120 -0.97 8.18 11.55
C GLN A 120 -1.21 8.57 13.01
N GLU A 121 -1.80 9.75 13.23
CA GLU A 121 -2.12 10.28 14.57
C GLU A 121 -3.64 10.27 14.87
N GLY A 122 -4.45 9.64 14.03
CA GLY A 122 -5.92 9.60 14.14
C GLY A 122 -6.55 8.63 13.16
N ASP A 123 -7.78 8.90 12.72
CA ASP A 123 -8.43 8.08 11.69
C ASP A 123 -7.71 8.19 10.33
N LEU A 124 -7.87 7.15 9.50
CA LEU A 124 -7.35 7.16 8.14
C LEU A 124 -7.99 8.27 7.30
N ILE A 125 -7.16 9.00 6.56
CA ILE A 125 -7.62 10.00 5.60
C ILE A 125 -7.73 9.42 4.19
N GLN A 126 -8.46 10.09 3.30
CA GLN A 126 -8.65 9.64 1.92
C GLN A 126 -7.34 9.41 1.15
N ALA A 127 -6.28 10.17 1.45
CA ALA A 127 -4.97 10.00 0.80
C ALA A 127 -4.30 8.66 1.16
N GLN A 128 -4.68 8.06 2.30
CA GLN A 128 -4.16 6.81 2.84
C GLN A 128 -5.03 5.60 2.50
N LEU A 129 -6.16 5.83 1.82
CA LEU A 129 -7.13 4.81 1.47
C LEU A 129 -7.03 4.47 -0.01
N TRP A 130 -7.07 3.17 -0.28
CA TRP A 130 -6.94 2.60 -1.61
C TRP A 130 -8.12 1.69 -1.90
N LYS A 131 -8.66 1.82 -3.11
CA LYS A 131 -9.70 0.96 -3.63
C LYS A 131 -9.10 -0.09 -4.55
N ALA A 132 -9.22 -1.36 -4.17
CA ALA A 132 -8.90 -2.47 -5.06
C ALA A 132 -9.98 -2.60 -6.13
N MET A 133 -9.60 -2.42 -7.39
CA MET A 133 -10.50 -2.53 -8.54
C MET A 133 -10.07 -3.69 -9.44
N PRO A 134 -11.01 -4.53 -9.90
CA PRO A 134 -10.70 -5.59 -10.84
C PRO A 134 -10.20 -4.99 -12.16
N PHE A 135 -9.22 -5.64 -12.78
CA PHE A 135 -8.56 -5.14 -13.99
C PHE A 135 -8.07 -6.25 -14.93
#